data_AF-A0A7J3FMM3-F1
#
_entry.id   AF-A0A7J3FMM3-F1
#
_cell.length_a   1.000
_cell.length_b   1.000
_cell.length_c   1.000
_cell.angle_alpha   90.00
_cell.angle_beta   90.00
_cell.angle_gamma   90.00
#
_symmetry.space_group_name_H-M   'P 1'
#
loop_
_entity.id
_entity.type
_entity.pdbx_description
1 polymer ?
#
loop_
_entity_poly.entity_id
_entity_poly.type
_entity_poly.pdbx_seq_one_letter_code
_entity_poly.pdbx_strand_id
1 'polypeptide(L)'
;MNRYAVTKVQAVVIAVVVVVAALGAVYYYLTMSQGPAVPAPEAIKIGWVAPLTGAGAPHAKPVPWVAQKMEEAINNKGGVYLKDYGKRIPVKIILKDCQSDASISASVAADLITKEGVHLLIATFTPAFVLPAVTQAEI
;
A
#
# COMPACT_ATOMS: atom_id res chain seq x y z
N MET A 1 54.74 35.08 -15.64
CA MET A 1 53.26 35.10 -15.68
C MET A 1 52.81 34.67 -17.05
N ASN A 2 52.36 33.42 -17.23
CA ASN A 2 51.57 33.09 -18.42
C ASN A 2 50.53 32.04 -18.02
N ARG A 3 49.39 32.53 -17.55
CA ARG A 3 48.21 31.71 -17.30
C ARG A 3 47.34 31.85 -18.55
N TYR A 4 46.82 30.73 -19.08
CA TYR A 4 45.79 30.63 -20.13
C TYR A 4 46.22 30.81 -21.59
N ALA A 5 46.67 29.72 -22.22
CA ALA A 5 46.50 29.56 -23.67
C ALA A 5 46.24 28.08 -23.99
N VAL A 6 44.98 27.66 -23.87
CA VAL A 6 44.52 26.39 -24.43
C VAL A 6 44.44 26.59 -25.94
N THR A 7 45.19 25.80 -26.71
CA THR A 7 45.14 25.89 -28.19
C THR A 7 43.76 25.50 -28.71
N LYS A 8 43.38 25.96 -29.91
CA LYS A 8 42.08 25.60 -30.53
C LYS A 8 41.87 24.09 -30.59
N VAL A 9 42.93 23.33 -30.84
CA VAL A 9 42.92 21.85 -30.86
C VAL A 9 42.65 21.30 -29.46
N GLN A 10 43.32 21.80 -28.41
CA GLN A 10 43.05 21.38 -27.03
C GLN A 10 41.62 21.73 -26.59
N ALA A 11 41.08 22.87 -27.02
CA ALA A 11 39.69 23.25 -26.72
C ALA A 11 38.68 22.30 -27.37
N VAL A 12 38.91 21.88 -28.62
CA VAL A 12 38.07 20.89 -29.32
C VAL A 12 38.15 19.53 -28.63
N VAL A 13 39.35 19.08 -28.25
CA VAL A 13 39.52 17.80 -27.54
C VAL A 13 38.81 17.81 -26.20
N ILE A 14 38.92 18.89 -25.41
CA ILE A 14 38.22 19.04 -24.13
C ILE A 14 36.71 19.02 -24.34
N ALA A 15 36.19 19.73 -25.34
CA ALA A 15 34.76 19.75 -25.63
C ALA A 15 34.22 18.36 -25.98
N VAL A 16 34.95 17.59 -26.81
CA VAL A 16 34.57 16.21 -27.17
C VAL A 16 34.55 15.30 -25.94
N VAL A 17 35.58 15.37 -25.09
CA VAL A 17 35.66 14.57 -23.87
C VAL A 17 34.51 14.89 -22.92
N VAL A 18 34.18 16.17 -22.73
CA VAL A 18 33.06 16.59 -21.89
C VAL A 18 31.73 16.08 -22.45
N VAL A 19 31.51 16.16 -23.75
CA VAL A 19 30.28 15.66 -24.39
C VAL A 19 30.16 14.14 -24.23
N VAL A 20 31.23 13.39 -24.47
CA VAL A 20 31.23 11.92 -24.32
C VAL A 20 30.99 11.53 -22.85
N ALA A 21 31.62 12.20 -21.90
CA ALA A 21 31.41 11.96 -20.48
C ALA A 21 29.97 12.28 -20.04
N ALA A 22 29.39 13.38 -20.54
CA ALA A 22 28.00 13.74 -20.26
C ALA A 22 27.01 12.72 -20.84
N LEU A 23 27.22 12.28 -22.09
CA LEU A 23 26.41 11.24 -22.71
C LEU A 23 26.53 9.89 -21.98
N GLY A 24 27.74 9.53 -21.54
CA GLY A 24 27.98 8.33 -20.74
C GLY A 24 27.25 8.38 -19.39
N ALA A 25 27.27 9.53 -18.71
CA ALA A 25 26.57 9.73 -17.44
C ALA A 25 25.04 9.70 -17.61
N VAL A 26 24.50 10.33 -18.67
CA VAL A 26 23.07 10.28 -18.98
C VAL A 26 22.64 8.86 -19.33
N TYR A 27 23.38 8.17 -20.19
CA TYR A 27 23.10 6.78 -20.54
C TYR A 27 23.11 5.89 -19.29
N TYR A 28 24.14 5.99 -18.47
CA TYR A 28 24.24 5.26 -17.20
C TYR A 28 23.05 5.55 -16.29
N TYR A 29 22.67 6.82 -16.10
CA TYR A 29 21.52 7.20 -15.28
C TYR A 29 20.19 6.64 -15.82
N LEU A 30 19.99 6.64 -17.13
CA LEU A 30 18.78 6.13 -17.77
C LEU A 30 18.69 4.60 -17.78
N THR A 31 19.83 3.90 -17.80
CA THR A 31 19.89 2.43 -17.82
C THR A 31 20.17 1.80 -16.46
N MET A 32 20.45 2.59 -15.43
CA MET A 32 20.65 2.09 -14.08
C MET A 32 19.34 1.45 -13.62
N SER A 33 19.38 0.12 -13.41
CA SER A 33 18.24 -0.61 -12.88
C SER A 33 17.83 0.05 -11.57
N GLN A 34 16.61 0.59 -11.55
CA GLN A 34 15.89 0.81 -10.30
C GLN A 34 15.99 -0.52 -9.52
N GLY A 35 16.27 -0.48 -8.22
CA GLY A 35 16.51 -1.67 -7.40
C GLY A 35 15.40 -2.73 -7.56
N PRO A 36 15.59 -3.94 -7.01
CA PRO A 36 14.66 -5.04 -7.20
C PRO A 36 13.21 -4.58 -6.97
N ALA A 37 12.39 -4.67 -8.00
CA ALA A 37 10.99 -4.28 -7.93
C ALA A 37 10.32 -5.15 -6.87
N VAL A 38 9.85 -4.54 -5.78
CA VAL A 38 9.04 -5.25 -4.78
C VAL A 38 7.82 -5.80 -5.52
N PRO A 39 7.64 -7.12 -5.58
CA PRO A 39 6.50 -7.68 -6.28
C PRO A 39 5.24 -7.16 -5.59
N ALA A 40 4.32 -6.62 -6.39
CA ALA A 40 3.09 -6.10 -5.81
C ALA A 40 2.30 -7.22 -5.11
N PRO A 41 1.59 -6.91 -4.02
CA PRO A 41 0.75 -7.89 -3.35
C PRO A 41 -0.31 -8.47 -4.29
N GLU A 42 -0.70 -9.71 -4.04
CA GLU A 42 -1.78 -10.37 -4.78
C GLU A 42 -3.12 -9.65 -4.60
N ALA A 43 -3.37 -9.14 -3.38
CA ALA A 43 -4.55 -8.37 -3.05
C ALA A 43 -4.28 -7.39 -1.90
N ILE A 44 -4.99 -6.26 -1.89
CA ILE A 44 -5.09 -5.37 -0.74
C ILE A 44 -6.10 -6.00 0.22
N LYS A 45 -5.59 -6.77 1.19
CA LYS A 45 -6.37 -7.34 2.28
C LYS A 45 -6.87 -6.24 3.23
N ILE A 46 -8.17 -6.22 3.50
CA ILE A 46 -8.86 -5.30 4.42
C ILE A 46 -9.55 -6.15 5.49
N GLY A 47 -9.18 -5.99 6.74
CA GLY A 47 -9.88 -6.61 7.86
C GLY A 47 -11.06 -5.75 8.29
N TRP A 48 -12.23 -6.33 8.52
CA TRP A 48 -13.39 -5.61 9.04
C TRP A 48 -13.91 -6.31 10.30
N VAL A 49 -13.89 -5.60 11.42
CA VAL A 49 -14.47 -6.04 12.70
C VAL A 49 -15.87 -5.47 12.85
N ALA A 50 -16.87 -6.34 13.04
CA ALA A 50 -18.26 -5.97 13.23
C ALA A 50 -18.97 -6.91 14.23
N PRO A 51 -19.96 -6.44 15.00
CA PRO A 51 -20.75 -7.29 15.90
C PRO A 51 -21.85 -8.01 15.12
N LEU A 52 -21.49 -9.04 14.35
CA LEU A 52 -22.43 -9.78 13.51
C LEU A 52 -23.39 -10.65 14.33
N THR A 53 -22.96 -11.04 15.53
CA THR A 53 -23.78 -11.73 16.54
C THR A 53 -23.81 -10.95 17.86
N GLY A 54 -24.70 -11.37 18.77
CA GLY A 54 -24.91 -10.72 20.07
C GLY A 54 -25.81 -9.48 19.99
N ALA A 55 -25.71 -8.61 21.00
CA ALA A 55 -26.61 -7.46 21.20
C ALA A 55 -26.54 -6.40 20.08
N GLY A 56 -25.37 -6.24 19.44
CA GLY A 56 -25.15 -5.30 18.35
C GLY A 56 -25.59 -5.79 16.96
N ALA A 57 -25.90 -7.09 16.82
CA ALA A 57 -26.24 -7.73 15.54
C ALA A 57 -27.36 -7.03 14.75
N PRO A 58 -28.46 -6.52 15.35
CA PRO A 58 -29.50 -5.83 14.61
C PRO A 58 -29.00 -4.64 13.79
N HIS A 59 -27.92 -3.98 14.23
CA HIS A 59 -27.31 -2.86 13.51
C HIS A 59 -26.27 -3.31 12.47
N ALA A 60 -25.65 -4.48 12.66
CA ALA A 60 -24.61 -5.01 11.78
C ALA A 60 -25.11 -5.91 10.64
N LYS A 61 -26.42 -6.20 10.58
CA LYS A 61 -27.04 -6.98 9.50
C LYS A 61 -26.60 -6.61 8.07
N PRO A 62 -26.46 -5.33 7.67
CA PRO A 62 -26.06 -5.02 6.30
C PRO A 62 -24.57 -5.23 6.03
N VAL A 63 -23.72 -5.41 7.05
CA VAL A 63 -22.25 -5.41 6.89
C VAL A 63 -21.76 -6.49 5.92
N PRO A 64 -22.18 -7.78 6.01
CA PRO A 64 -21.71 -8.79 5.06
C PRO A 64 -22.07 -8.45 3.61
N TRP A 65 -23.28 -7.93 3.38
CA TRP A 65 -23.73 -7.51 2.06
C TRP A 65 -22.92 -6.31 1.54
N VAL A 66 -22.67 -5.31 2.39
CA VAL A 66 -21.85 -4.14 2.04
C VAL A 66 -20.42 -4.55 1.71
N ALA A 67 -19.81 -5.40 2.54
CA ALA A 67 -18.47 -5.92 2.30
C ALA A 67 -18.39 -6.61 0.93
N GLN A 68 -19.33 -7.51 0.64
CA GLN A 68 -19.39 -8.18 -0.66
C GLN A 68 -19.54 -7.18 -1.81
N LYS A 69 -20.48 -6.22 -1.70
CA LYS A 69 -20.72 -5.25 -2.78
C LYS A 69 -19.57 -4.30 -3.00
N MET A 70 -18.87 -3.89 -1.94
CA MET A 70 -17.66 -3.09 -2.06
C MET A 70 -16.55 -3.85 -2.77
N GLU A 71 -16.30 -5.10 -2.36
CA GLU A 71 -15.30 -5.95 -3.00
C GLU A 71 -15.60 -6.16 -4.49
N GLU A 72 -16.84 -6.54 -4.82
CA GLU A 72 -17.32 -6.67 -6.21
C GLU A 72 -17.14 -5.36 -6.99
N ALA A 73 -17.61 -4.24 -6.46
CA ALA A 73 -17.58 -2.95 -7.16
C ALA A 73 -16.15 -2.45 -7.44
N ILE A 74 -15.22 -2.67 -6.50
CA ILE A 74 -13.81 -2.29 -6.66
C ILE A 74 -13.12 -3.22 -7.65
N ASN A 75 -13.30 -4.54 -7.48
CA ASN A 75 -12.63 -5.54 -8.32
C ASN A 75 -13.16 -5.56 -9.75
N ASN A 76 -14.45 -5.28 -9.98
CA ASN A 76 -15.02 -5.11 -11.32
C ASN A 76 -14.44 -3.91 -12.08
N LYS A 77 -13.87 -2.93 -11.37
CA LYS A 77 -13.12 -1.81 -11.96
C LYS A 77 -11.62 -2.11 -12.12
N GLY A 78 -11.23 -3.38 -11.97
CA GLY A 78 -9.86 -3.87 -12.03
C GLY A 78 -9.07 -3.71 -10.73
N GLY A 79 -9.68 -3.24 -9.64
CA GLY A 79 -9.01 -3.00 -8.36
C GLY A 79 -8.49 -1.57 -8.17
N VAL A 80 -7.69 -1.36 -7.13
CA VAL A 80 -7.12 -0.06 -6.74
C VAL A 80 -5.79 0.15 -7.45
N TYR A 81 -5.63 1.25 -8.18
CA TYR A 81 -4.36 1.59 -8.83
C TYR A 81 -3.34 2.08 -7.79
N LEU A 82 -2.23 1.35 -7.68
CA LEU A 82 -1.12 1.75 -6.82
C LEU A 82 0.08 2.16 -7.69
N LYS A 83 0.46 3.44 -7.59
CA LYS A 83 1.50 4.06 -8.41
C LYS A 83 2.83 3.33 -8.29
N ASP A 84 3.20 2.93 -7.07
CA ASP A 84 4.46 2.26 -6.76
C ASP A 84 4.61 0.91 -7.49
N TYR A 85 3.50 0.32 -7.91
CA TYR A 85 3.48 -0.95 -8.65
C TYR A 85 3.05 -0.80 -10.11
N GLY A 86 2.67 0.40 -10.55
CA GLY A 86 2.19 0.67 -11.91
C GLY A 86 0.99 -0.18 -12.35
N LYS A 87 0.22 -0.75 -11.40
CA LYS A 87 -0.86 -1.69 -11.69
C LYS A 87 -2.04 -1.53 -10.74
N ARG A 88 -3.20 -2.01 -11.17
CA ARG A 88 -4.37 -2.14 -10.29
C ARG A 88 -4.30 -3.45 -9.52
N ILE A 89 -4.52 -3.39 -8.21
CA ILE A 89 -4.48 -4.53 -7.30
C ILE A 89 -5.90 -4.75 -6.76
N PRO A 90 -6.43 -5.98 -6.81
CA PRO A 90 -7.75 -6.28 -6.26
C PRO A 90 -7.77 -6.10 -4.74
N VAL A 91 -8.96 -5.87 -4.18
CA VAL A 91 -9.19 -5.86 -2.73
C VAL A 91 -9.74 -7.21 -2.29
N LYS A 92 -9.43 -7.60 -1.04
CA LYS A 92 -10.02 -8.76 -0.38
C LYS A 92 -10.46 -8.34 1.03
N ILE A 93 -11.76 -8.40 1.32
CA ILE A 93 -12.32 -8.03 2.61
C ILE A 93 -12.48 -9.29 3.46
N ILE A 94 -11.88 -9.27 4.66
CA ILE A 94 -11.94 -10.34 5.64
C ILE A 94 -12.78 -9.85 6.81
N LEU A 95 -14.02 -10.32 6.87
CA LEU A 95 -14.96 -9.94 7.92
C LEU A 95 -14.80 -10.86 9.14
N LYS A 96 -14.70 -10.27 10.34
CA LYS A 96 -14.65 -10.99 11.63
C LYS A 96 -15.73 -10.48 12.56
N ASP A 97 -16.42 -11.43 13.20
CA ASP A 97 -17.43 -11.16 14.20
C ASP A 97 -16.80 -10.91 15.57
N CYS A 98 -17.09 -9.76 16.18
CA CYS A 98 -16.68 -9.48 17.56
C CYS A 98 -17.71 -9.94 18.61
N GLN A 99 -18.84 -10.53 18.19
CA GLN A 99 -19.87 -11.11 19.06
C GLN A 99 -20.46 -10.12 20.07
N SER A 100 -20.38 -8.82 19.77
CA SER A 100 -20.76 -7.74 20.70
C SER A 100 -19.96 -7.75 22.01
N ASP A 101 -18.72 -8.20 21.96
CA ASP A 101 -17.81 -8.27 23.10
C ASP A 101 -16.53 -7.49 22.83
N ALA A 102 -16.10 -6.70 23.82
CA ALA A 102 -14.92 -5.84 23.71
C ALA A 102 -13.62 -6.64 23.62
N SER A 103 -13.50 -7.73 24.39
CA SER A 103 -12.30 -8.57 24.41
C SER A 103 -12.15 -9.37 23.11
N ILE A 104 -13.26 -9.89 22.59
CA ILE A 104 -13.29 -10.56 21.29
C ILE A 104 -12.97 -9.55 20.18
N SER A 105 -13.47 -8.32 20.25
CA SER A 105 -13.14 -7.25 19.29
C SER A 105 -11.63 -7.01 19.18
N ALA A 106 -10.93 -6.89 20.32
CA ALA A 106 -9.47 -6.78 20.34
C ALA A 106 -8.80 -8.04 19.76
N SER A 107 -9.23 -9.23 20.18
CA SER A 107 -8.61 -10.49 19.74
C SER A 107 -8.75 -10.70 18.23
N VAL A 108 -9.92 -10.45 17.65
CA VAL A 108 -10.12 -10.63 16.20
C VAL A 108 -9.40 -9.56 15.39
N ALA A 109 -9.25 -8.34 15.92
CA ALA A 109 -8.43 -7.30 15.30
C ALA A 109 -6.94 -7.70 15.28
N ALA A 110 -6.41 -8.18 16.40
CA ALA A 110 -5.04 -8.69 16.49
C ALA A 110 -4.80 -9.86 15.52
N ASP A 111 -5.75 -10.77 15.38
CA ASP A 111 -5.68 -11.87 14.41
C ASP A 111 -5.68 -11.38 12.96
N LEU A 112 -6.51 -10.39 12.63
CA LEU A 112 -6.52 -9.77 11.30
C LEU A 112 -5.15 -9.14 10.98
N ILE A 113 -4.54 -8.46 11.95
CA ILE A 113 -3.23 -7.82 11.77
C ILE A 113 -2.12 -8.87 11.65
N THR A 114 -2.01 -9.77 12.62
CA THR A 114 -0.83 -10.64 12.76
C THR A 114 -0.92 -11.94 11.97
N LYS A 115 -2.10 -12.54 11.85
CA LYS A 115 -2.28 -13.83 11.15
C LYS A 115 -2.72 -13.64 9.71
N GLU A 116 -3.69 -12.77 9.47
CA GLU A 116 -4.19 -12.53 8.11
C GLU A 116 -3.32 -11.55 7.33
N GLY A 117 -2.54 -10.71 8.02
CA GLY A 117 -1.67 -9.70 7.41
C GLY A 117 -2.47 -8.67 6.64
N VAL A 118 -3.54 -8.13 7.23
CA VAL A 118 -4.35 -7.09 6.57
C VAL A 118 -3.55 -5.79 6.43
N HIS A 119 -3.75 -5.10 5.32
CA HIS A 119 -3.11 -3.81 5.05
C HIS A 119 -3.91 -2.64 5.66
N LEU A 120 -5.22 -2.86 5.85
CA LEU A 120 -6.16 -1.89 6.42
C LEU A 120 -7.09 -2.61 7.38
N LEU A 121 -7.41 -1.95 8.50
CA LEU A 121 -8.40 -2.41 9.47
C LEU A 121 -9.58 -1.44 9.48
N ILE A 122 -10.79 -1.97 9.38
CA ILE A 122 -12.05 -1.26 9.54
C ILE A 122 -12.69 -1.74 10.84
N ALA A 123 -12.83 -0.83 11.80
CA ALA A 123 -13.61 -1.03 13.01
C ALA A 123 -14.77 -0.04 13.02
N THR A 124 -16.00 -0.54 13.09
CA THR A 124 -17.23 0.28 13.00
C THR A 124 -18.17 -0.02 14.17
N PHE A 125 -19.29 0.70 14.29
CA PHE A 125 -20.30 0.62 15.36
C PHE A 125 -19.97 1.44 16.61
N THR A 126 -20.36 0.97 17.79
CA THR A 126 -20.25 1.71 19.05
C THR A 126 -18.81 1.75 19.56
N PRO A 127 -18.42 2.79 20.32
CA PRO A 127 -17.08 2.89 20.91
C PRO A 127 -16.64 1.64 21.70
N ALA A 128 -17.57 0.93 22.33
CA ALA A 128 -17.31 -0.30 23.07
C ALA A 128 -16.66 -1.42 22.22
N PHE A 129 -16.86 -1.42 20.91
CA PHE A 129 -16.24 -2.38 19.98
C PHE A 129 -15.10 -1.74 19.19
N VAL A 130 -15.23 -0.46 18.84
CA VAL A 130 -14.27 0.27 18.02
C VAL A 130 -12.95 0.49 18.78
N LEU A 131 -13.01 1.03 19.99
CA LEU A 131 -11.82 1.35 20.78
C LEU A 131 -10.88 0.15 21.00
N PRO A 132 -11.35 -1.01 21.50
CA PRO A 132 -10.48 -2.17 21.69
C PRO A 132 -9.88 -2.71 20.38
N ALA A 133 -10.58 -2.58 19.24
CA ALA A 133 -10.07 -3.03 17.96
C ALA A 133 -8.99 -2.09 17.40
N VAL A 134 -9.21 -0.76 17.45
CA VAL A 134 -8.25 0.21 16.88
C VAL A 134 -6.97 0.31 17.71
N THR A 135 -7.04 0.09 19.04
CA THR A 135 -5.83 0.03 19.88
C THR A 135 -4.87 -1.07 19.42
N GLN A 136 -5.37 -2.18 18.84
CA GLN A 136 -4.48 -3.22 18.31
C GLN A 136 -3.72 -2.77 17.06
N ALA A 137 -4.20 -1.76 16.33
CA ALA A 137 -3.54 -1.24 15.14
C ALA A 137 -2.46 -0.18 15.45
N GLU A 138 -2.37 0.27 16.70
CA GLU A 138 -1.34 1.22 17.18
C GLU A 138 -0.04 0.52 17.61
N ILE A 139 -0.06 -0.81 17.72
CA ILE A 139 1.02 -1.67 18.23
C ILE A 139 1.79 -2.27 17.05
#